data_AF-A0A0X1KNJ0-F1
#
_entry.id   AF-A0A0X1KNJ0-F1
#
_cell.length_a   1.000
_cell.length_b   1.000
_cell.length_c   1.000
_cell.angle_alpha   90.00
_cell.angle_beta   90.00
_cell.angle_gamma   90.00
#
_symmetry.space_group_name_H-M   'P 1'
#
loop_
_entity.id
_entity.type
_entity.pdbx_description
1 polymer ?
#
loop_
_entity_poly.entity_id
_entity_poly.type
_entity_poly.pdbx_seq_one_letter_code
_entity_poly.pdbx_strand_id
1 'polypeptide(L)'
;MEAFLNVYSSGVYIGILRVLAEAYPSALRGAEVYRRLKPLGLAPKRVQHVYKYLETLEKAGFVRSAEKRYWVEDPLLRETMRSFNLQ
;
A
#
# COMPACT_ATOMS: atom_id res chain seq x y z
N MET A 1 9.39 -13.17 -10.17
CA MET A 1 10.22 -12.90 -8.97
C MET A 1 10.62 -11.44 -8.84
N GLU A 2 11.00 -10.73 -9.91
CA GLU A 2 11.42 -9.31 -9.82
C GLU A 2 10.35 -8.34 -9.28
N ALA A 3 9.09 -8.45 -9.70
CA ALA A 3 8.02 -7.57 -9.21
C ALA A 3 7.79 -7.71 -7.70
N PHE A 4 7.95 -8.93 -7.16
CA PHE A 4 7.87 -9.21 -5.73
C PHE A 4 9.05 -8.57 -5.00
N LEU A 5 10.29 -8.77 -5.48
CA LEU A 5 11.49 -8.19 -4.87
C LEU A 5 11.52 -6.66 -4.90
N ASN A 6 10.99 -6.03 -5.96
CA ASN A 6 10.90 -4.57 -6.08
C ASN A 6 9.88 -3.94 -5.12
N VAL A 7 8.83 -4.67 -4.75
CA VAL A 7 7.84 -4.21 -3.75
C VAL A 7 8.47 -4.21 -2.36
N TYR A 8 9.26 -5.22 -2.02
CA TYR A 8 9.91 -5.32 -0.71
C TYR A 8 11.20 -4.50 -0.58
N SER A 9 11.80 -4.03 -1.67
CA SER A 9 12.98 -3.14 -1.61
C SER A 9 12.64 -1.66 -1.46
N SER A 10 11.36 -1.27 -1.58
CA SER A 10 10.91 0.12 -1.42
C SER A 10 10.00 0.29 -0.20
N GLY A 11 10.44 1.12 0.74
CA GLY A 11 9.62 1.48 1.91
C GLY A 11 8.27 2.08 1.55
N VAL A 12 8.12 2.72 0.38
CA VAL A 12 6.83 3.29 -0.06
C VAL A 12 5.81 2.20 -0.36
N TYR A 13 6.19 1.12 -1.05
CA TYR A 13 5.28 0.02 -1.35
C TYR A 13 4.85 -0.70 -0.07
N ILE A 14 5.81 -1.02 0.82
CA ILE A 14 5.52 -1.62 2.13
C ILE A 14 4.60 -0.71 2.95
N GLY A 15 4.89 0.59 2.98
CA GLY A 15 4.05 1.58 3.66
C GLY A 15 2.61 1.59 3.14
N ILE A 16 2.41 1.52 1.82
CA ILE A 16 1.06 1.47 1.22
C ILE A 16 0.33 0.19 1.64
N LEU A 17 0.99 -0.96 1.55
CA LEU A 17 0.40 -2.25 1.94
C LEU A 17 0.00 -2.27 3.41
N ARG A 18 0.86 -1.74 4.30
CA ARG A 18 0.57 -1.59 5.72
C ARG A 18 -0.64 -0.68 5.97
N VAL A 19 -0.65 0.51 5.37
CA VAL A 19 -1.77 1.47 5.50
C VAL A 19 -3.11 0.85 5.06
N LEU A 20 -3.11 0.08 3.97
CA LEU A 20 -4.32 -0.59 3.47
C LEU A 20 -4.73 -1.77 4.35
N ALA A 21 -3.77 -2.55 4.87
CA ALA A 21 -4.04 -3.66 5.78
C ALA A 21 -4.60 -3.21 7.15
N GLU A 22 -4.11 -2.10 7.69
CA GLU A 22 -4.61 -1.48 8.92
C GLU A 22 -6.00 -0.88 8.74
N ALA A 23 -6.33 -0.39 7.53
CA ALA A 23 -7.64 0.20 7.25
C ALA A 23 -8.76 -0.82 7.02
N TYR A 24 -8.42 -2.06 6.64
CA TYR A 24 -9.41 -3.11 6.38
C TYR A 24 -10.34 -3.32 7.60
N PRO A 25 -11.68 -3.39 7.40
CA PRO A 25 -12.39 -3.62 6.13
C PRO A 25 -12.65 -2.38 5.26
N SER A 26 -12.17 -1.19 5.65
CA SER A 26 -12.37 0.02 4.86
C SER A 26 -11.44 0.09 3.64
N ALA A 27 -12.00 0.43 2.48
CA ALA A 27 -11.24 0.74 1.27
C ALA A 27 -10.91 2.25 1.19
N LEU A 28 -9.63 2.57 0.96
CA LEU A 28 -9.11 3.94 0.98
C LEU A 28 -8.91 4.51 -0.42
N ARG A 29 -9.14 5.82 -0.60
CA ARG A 29 -8.72 6.55 -1.80
C ARG A 29 -7.22 6.84 -1.76
N GLY A 30 -6.60 7.03 -2.92
CA GLY A 30 -5.16 7.34 -3.01
C GLY A 30 -4.71 8.56 -2.20
N ALA A 31 -5.55 9.60 -2.10
CA ALA A 31 -5.29 10.77 -1.25
C ALA A 31 -5.32 10.45 0.26
N GLU A 32 -6.11 9.47 0.69
CA GLU A 32 -6.16 8.99 2.08
C GLU A 32 -4.91 8.18 2.40
N VAL A 33 -4.51 7.28 1.49
CA VAL A 33 -3.25 6.53 1.60
C VAL A 33 -2.08 7.50 1.73
N TYR A 34 -1.99 8.50 0.85
CA TYR A 34 -0.97 9.54 0.92
C TYR A 34 -0.90 10.26 2.28
N ARG A 35 -2.07 10.66 2.82
CA ARG A 35 -2.15 11.33 4.13
C ARG A 35 -1.65 10.44 5.27
N ARG A 36 -1.90 9.14 5.21
CA ARG A 36 -1.43 8.17 6.21
C ARG A 36 0.05 7.81 6.08
N LEU A 37 0.62 7.90 4.86
CA LEU A 37 2.07 7.72 4.65
C LEU A 37 2.92 8.89 5.14
N LYS A 38 2.37 10.10 5.18
CA LYS A 38 3.10 11.32 5.61
C LYS A 38 3.73 11.20 7.00
N PRO A 39 2.98 10.84 8.07
CA PRO A 39 3.56 10.72 9.41
C PRO A 39 4.58 9.59 9.52
N LEU A 40 4.59 8.64 8.58
CA LEU A 40 5.56 7.54 8.53
C LEU A 40 6.87 7.93 7.81
N GLY A 41 6.97 9.13 7.25
CA GLY A 41 8.12 9.53 6.42
C GLY A 41 8.21 8.80 5.07
N LEU A 42 7.17 8.03 4.69
CA LEU A 42 7.13 7.19 3.49
C LEU A 42 6.31 7.80 2.34
N ALA A 43 5.71 8.97 2.56
CA ALA A 43 4.95 9.64 1.51
C ALA A 43 5.89 10.16 0.40
N PRO A 44 5.59 9.91 -0.88
CA PRO A 44 6.32 10.54 -1.98
C PRO A 44 6.14 12.06 -1.97
N LYS A 45 7.03 12.80 -2.64
CA LYS A 45 6.95 14.28 -2.68
C LYS A 45 5.61 14.81 -3.21
N ARG A 46 4.99 14.11 -4.17
CA ARG A 46 3.71 14.50 -4.81
C ARG A 46 2.67 13.39 -4.64
N VAL A 47 1.45 13.77 -4.27
CA VAL A 47 0.31 12.84 -4.09
C VAL A 47 0.05 11.99 -5.33
N GLN A 48 0.24 12.55 -6.52
CA GLN A 48 0.03 11.85 -7.80
C GLN A 48 0.89 10.59 -7.95
N HIS A 49 2.05 10.52 -7.27
CA HIS A 49 2.92 9.35 -7.34
C HIS A 49 2.33 8.16 -6.56
N VAL A 50 1.50 8.39 -5.54
CA VAL A 50 0.81 7.31 -4.81
C VAL A 50 -0.05 6.46 -5.73
N TYR A 51 -0.71 7.08 -6.72
CA TYR A 51 -1.52 6.33 -7.69
C TYR A 51 -0.68 5.39 -8.55
N LYS A 52 0.54 5.78 -8.92
CA LYS A 52 1.46 4.90 -9.65
C LYS A 52 1.86 3.68 -8.82
N TYR A 53 2.17 3.90 -7.54
CA TYR A 53 2.50 2.80 -6.63
C TYR A 53 1.30 1.86 -6.41
N LEU A 54 0.09 2.41 -6.23
CA LEU A 54 -1.14 1.63 -6.10
C LEU A 54 -1.44 0.80 -7.36
N GLU A 55 -1.29 1.40 -8.55
CA GLU A 55 -1.45 0.69 -9.83
C GLU A 55 -0.45 -0.46 -9.97
N THR A 56 0.81 -0.26 -9.58
CA THR A 56 1.81 -1.33 -9.59
C THR A 56 1.44 -2.47 -8.62
N LEU A 57 1.00 -2.15 -7.40
CA LEU A 57 0.57 -3.15 -6.42
C LEU A 57 -0.68 -3.91 -6.86
N GLU A 58 -1.61 -3.23 -7.53
CA GLU A 58 -2.80 -3.84 -8.11
C GLU A 58 -2.45 -4.81 -9.25
N LYS A 59 -1.61 -4.38 -10.20
CA LYS A 59 -1.11 -5.23 -11.28
C LYS A 59 -0.36 -6.45 -10.77
N ALA A 60 0.35 -6.31 -9.66
CA ALA A 60 1.05 -7.41 -8.99
C ALA A 60 0.12 -8.29 -8.13
N GLY A 61 -1.16 -7.94 -7.96
CA GLY A 61 -2.16 -8.73 -7.25
C GLY A 61 -2.19 -8.55 -5.73
N PHE A 62 -1.37 -7.65 -5.16
CA PHE A 62 -1.35 -7.40 -3.72
C PHE A 62 -2.53 -6.54 -3.24
N VAL A 63 -3.07 -5.71 -4.12
CA VAL A 63 -4.15 -4.76 -3.83
C VAL A 63 -5.31 -4.99 -4.80
N ARG A 64 -6.53 -4.85 -4.31
CA ARG A 64 -7.74 -4.76 -5.13
C ARG A 64 -8.22 -3.32 -5.17
N SER A 65 -8.89 -2.96 -6.26
CA SER A 65 -9.52 -1.65 -6.38
C SER A 65 -10.94 -1.73 -6.93
N ALA A 66 -11.77 -0.76 -6.53
CA ALA A 66 -13.10 -0.49 -7.06
C ALA A 66 -13.41 0.99 -6.82
N GLU A 67 -13.96 1.69 -7.83
CA GLU A 67 -14.33 3.12 -7.72
C GLU A 67 -13.20 4.02 -7.18
N LYS A 68 -11.94 3.75 -7.56
CA LYS A 68 -10.73 4.45 -7.07
C LYS A 68 -10.47 4.31 -5.57
N ARG A 69 -11.06 3.30 -4.93
CA ARG A 69 -10.75 2.86 -3.58
C ARG A 69 -9.94 1.58 -3.64
N TYR A 70 -9.02 1.42 -2.70
CA TYR A 70 -8.03 0.35 -2.67
C TYR A 70 -8.08 -0.39 -1.33
N TRP A 71 -7.88 -1.70 -1.34
CA TRP A 71 -7.77 -2.54 -0.13
C TRP A 71 -6.91 -3.78 -0.39
N VAL A 72 -6.47 -4.43 0.70
CA VAL A 72 -5.79 -5.73 0.64
C VAL A 72 -6.82 -6.83 0.91
N GLU A 73 -7.10 -7.66 -0.08
CA GLU A 73 -8.09 -8.75 0.00
C GLU A 73 -7.54 -9.99 0.73
N ASP A 74 -6.25 -10.30 0.55
CA ASP A 74 -5.61 -11.48 1.12
C ASP A 74 -5.46 -11.36 2.65
N PRO A 75 -6.10 -12.24 3.45
CA PRO A 75 -6.00 -12.21 4.91
C PRO A 75 -4.57 -12.44 5.45
N LEU A 76 -3.80 -13.33 4.81
CA LEU A 76 -2.43 -13.63 5.22
C LEU A 76 -1.54 -12.42 4.98
N LEU A 77 -1.70 -11.75 3.84
CA LEU A 77 -0.97 -10.52 3.55
C LEU A 77 -1.33 -9.41 4.54
N ARG A 78 -2.61 -9.26 4.91
CA ARG A 78 -3.01 -8.27 5.93
C ARG A 78 -2.32 -8.52 7.26
N GLU A 79 -2.32 -9.76 7.73
CA GLU A 79 -1.70 -10.12 9.01
C GLU A 79 -0.18 -9.90 8.98
N THR A 80 0.45 -10.31 7.88
CA THR A 80 1.88 -10.10 7.66
C THR A 80 2.23 -8.61 7.71
N MET A 81 1.46 -7.75 7.05
CA MET A 81 1.71 -6.31 7.01
C MET A 81 1.44 -5.61 8.35
N ARG A 82 0.49 -6.11 9.16
CA ARG A 82 0.22 -5.59 10.52
C ARG A 82 1.35 -5.91 11.49
N SER A 83 1.97 -7.07 11.32
CA SER A 83 3.11 -7.52 12.14
C SER A 83 4.46 -6.97 11.66
N PHE A 84 4.50 -6.33 10.50
CA PHE A 84 5.74 -5.85 9.89
C PHE A 84 6.22 -4.55 10.57
N ASN A 85 7.30 -4.66 11.35
CA ASN A 85 8.01 -3.50 11.88
C ASN A 85 8.92 -2.90 10.80
N LEU A 86 8.67 -1.65 10.46
CA LEU A 86 9.61 -0.83 9.68
C LEU A 86 10.78 -0.50 10.62
N GLN A 87 11.88 -1.25 10.50
CA GLN A 87 13.16 -0.91 11.14
C GLN A 87 13.80 0.28 10.45
#